data_AF-A0A351HKV6-F1
#
_entry.id   AF-A0A351HKV6-F1
#
_cell.length_a   1.000
_cell.length_b   1.000
_cell.length_c   1.000
_cell.angle_alpha   90.00
_cell.angle_beta   90.00
_cell.angle_gamma   90.00
#
_symmetry.space_group_name_H-M   'P 1'
#
loop_
_entity.id
_entity.type
_entity.pdbx_description
1 polymer ?
#
loop_
_entity_poly.entity_id
_entity_poly.type
_entity_poly.pdbx_seq_one_letter_code
_entity_poly.pdbx_strand_id
1 'polypeptide(L)'
;MNPLVIESGNETPEIILDKRSNTFVFKGKSLPENPITFYNPVMQWLENYSTDPNPETIVNFMMVYFNTSSSKIILDILKKLEMIKKSGHNVVVNWRFREDDEEMLEAGEIYSERVSIQFNLIPDETVN
;
A
#
# COMPACT_ATOMS: atom_id res chain seq x y z
N MET A 1 -8.07 0.62 17.77
CA MET A 1 -8.52 1.07 16.44
C MET A 1 -9.27 -0.08 15.75
N ASN A 2 -10.36 0.20 15.03
CA ASN A 2 -11.09 -0.81 14.26
C ASN A 2 -10.40 -1.06 12.91
N PRO A 3 -10.49 -2.29 12.35
CA PRO A 3 -9.95 -2.55 11.02
C PRO A 3 -10.68 -1.72 9.96
N LEU A 4 -9.94 -1.29 8.93
CA LEU A 4 -10.52 -0.80 7.69
C LEU A 4 -10.51 -1.95 6.69
N VAL A 5 -11.68 -2.29 6.17
CA VAL A 5 -11.85 -3.30 5.12
C VAL A 5 -12.66 -2.66 4.01
N ILE A 6 -12.07 -2.60 2.82
CA ILE A 6 -12.71 -2.16 1.58
C ILE A 6 -12.65 -3.35 0.63
N GLU A 7 -13.81 -3.86 0.23
CA GLU A 7 -13.90 -4.96 -0.73
C GLU A 7 -13.45 -4.50 -2.12
N SER A 8 -12.83 -5.42 -2.88
CA SER A 8 -12.48 -5.15 -4.28
C SER A 8 -13.72 -4.83 -5.11
N GLY A 9 -13.62 -3.80 -5.95
CA GLY A 9 -14.61 -3.52 -7.00
C GLY A 9 -14.03 -3.79 -8.39
N ASN A 10 -14.79 -3.48 -9.43
CA ASN A 10 -14.30 -3.64 -10.82
C ASN A 10 -13.03 -2.82 -11.09
N GLU A 11 -12.98 -1.60 -10.57
CA GLU A 11 -11.92 -0.62 -10.81
C GLU A 11 -11.25 -0.13 -9.51
N THR A 12 -11.52 -0.79 -8.38
CA THR A 12 -11.03 -0.39 -7.06
C THR A 12 -10.41 -1.55 -6.31
N PRO A 13 -9.29 -1.33 -5.60
CA PRO A 13 -8.58 -2.42 -4.97
C PRO A 13 -9.30 -2.87 -3.71
N GLU A 14 -9.07 -4.14 -3.34
CA GLU A 14 -9.27 -4.58 -1.97
C GLU A 14 -8.24 -3.89 -1.06
N ILE A 15 -8.69 -3.41 0.09
CA ILE A 15 -7.82 -2.80 1.10
C ILE A 15 -8.18 -3.37 2.47
N ILE A 16 -7.19 -3.93 3.14
CA ILE A 16 -7.32 -4.43 4.52
C ILE A 16 -6.23 -3.76 5.36
N LEU A 17 -6.64 -2.98 6.35
CA LEU A 17 -5.75 -2.41 7.36
C LEU A 17 -6.25 -2.81 8.74
N ASP A 18 -5.56 -3.74 9.37
CA ASP A 18 -5.91 -4.26 10.69
C ASP A 18 -4.70 -4.32 11.61
N LYS A 19 -4.64 -3.34 12.51
CA LYS A 19 -3.64 -3.28 13.58
C LYS A 19 -3.62 -4.54 14.45
N ARG A 20 -4.78 -5.16 14.74
CA ARG A 20 -4.86 -6.28 15.70
C ARG A 20 -4.28 -7.57 15.13
N SER A 21 -4.58 -7.87 13.87
CA SER A 21 -4.03 -9.04 13.18
C SER A 21 -2.68 -8.77 12.50
N ASN A 22 -2.20 -7.52 12.54
CA ASN A 22 -1.03 -7.04 11.81
C ASN A 22 -1.11 -7.26 10.29
N THR A 23 -2.32 -7.14 9.74
CA THR A 23 -2.60 -7.38 8.31
C THR A 23 -2.79 -6.05 7.59
N PHE A 24 -1.89 -5.75 6.64
CA PHE A 24 -1.94 -4.55 5.82
C PHE A 24 -1.77 -4.95 4.35
N VAL A 25 -2.83 -4.83 3.57
CA VAL A 25 -2.91 -5.30 2.19
C VAL A 25 -3.59 -4.28 1.31
N PHE A 26 -3.01 -4.05 0.14
CA PHE A 26 -3.61 -3.35 -1.00
C PHE A 26 -3.53 -4.29 -2.19
N LYS A 27 -4.68 -4.72 -2.75
CA LYS A 27 -4.71 -5.77 -3.76
C LYS A 27 -5.64 -5.45 -4.93
N GLY A 28 -5.21 -5.75 -6.15
CA GLY A 28 -6.03 -5.68 -7.37
C GLY A 28 -5.79 -4.41 -8.18
N LYS A 29 -6.85 -3.89 -8.81
CA LYS A 29 -6.79 -2.73 -9.70
C LYS A 29 -7.13 -1.44 -8.98
N SER A 30 -6.49 -0.33 -9.34
CA SER A 30 -6.82 1.00 -8.82
C SER A 30 -7.00 2.04 -9.93
N LEU A 31 -8.24 2.14 -10.40
CA LEU A 31 -8.74 3.17 -11.30
C LEU A 31 -10.05 3.82 -10.80
N PRO A 32 -10.18 4.20 -9.51
CA PRO A 32 -11.37 4.89 -9.04
C PRO A 32 -11.61 6.19 -9.83
N GLU A 33 -12.88 6.49 -10.11
CA GLU A 33 -13.30 7.75 -10.75
C GLU A 33 -12.82 8.97 -9.95
N ASN A 34 -12.87 8.88 -8.62
CA ASN A 34 -12.32 9.88 -7.70
C ASN A 34 -11.36 9.24 -6.68
N PRO A 35 -10.06 9.15 -7.00
CA PRO A 35 -9.06 8.53 -6.13
C PRO A 35 -8.92 9.23 -4.77
N ILE A 36 -9.06 10.55 -4.73
CA ILE A 36 -8.93 11.32 -3.48
C ILE A 36 -10.03 10.92 -2.50
N THR A 37 -11.29 10.86 -2.97
CA THR A 37 -12.41 10.44 -2.12
C THR A 37 -12.29 8.97 -1.73
N PHE A 38 -11.89 8.10 -2.67
CA PHE A 38 -11.74 6.66 -2.41
C PHE A 38 -10.70 6.35 -1.34
N TYR A 39 -9.52 6.99 -1.40
CA TYR A 39 -8.41 6.73 -0.47
C TYR A 39 -8.42 7.62 0.78
N ASN A 40 -9.36 8.58 0.90
CA ASN A 40 -9.51 9.38 2.11
C ASN A 40 -9.59 8.53 3.41
N PRO A 41 -10.45 7.49 3.51
CA PRO A 41 -10.50 6.62 4.69
C PRO A 41 -9.17 5.91 4.96
N VAL A 42 -8.41 5.54 3.93
CA VAL A 42 -7.07 4.92 4.07
C VAL A 42 -6.10 5.91 4.72
N MET A 43 -6.04 7.13 4.20
CA MET A 43 -5.14 8.16 4.73
C MET A 43 -5.48 8.52 6.17
N GLN A 44 -6.76 8.66 6.50
CA GLN A 44 -7.22 8.90 7.87
C GLN A 44 -6.90 7.73 8.81
N TRP A 45 -7.04 6.49 8.31
CA TRP A 45 -6.70 5.31 9.08
C TRP A 45 -5.19 5.28 9.39
N LEU A 46 -4.33 5.51 8.39
CA LEU A 46 -2.88 5.55 8.59
C LEU A 46 -2.42 6.71 9.48
N GLU A 47 -3.10 7.86 9.43
CA GLU A 47 -2.88 8.97 10.37
C GLU A 47 -3.10 8.52 11.81
N ASN A 48 -4.26 7.93 12.11
CA ASN A 48 -4.57 7.44 13.44
C ASN A 48 -3.62 6.32 13.88
N TYR A 49 -3.31 5.39 12.99
CA TYR A 49 -2.36 4.31 13.25
C TYR A 49 -0.96 4.82 13.61
N SER A 50 -0.52 5.92 12.98
CA SER A 50 0.82 6.48 13.21
C SER A 50 1.07 6.99 14.64
N THR A 51 0.02 7.19 15.43
CA THR A 51 0.10 7.64 16.83
C THR A 51 0.52 6.54 17.80
N ASP A 52 0.23 5.29 17.46
CA ASP A 52 0.51 4.09 18.24
C ASP A 52 0.59 2.92 17.25
N PRO A 53 1.67 2.81 16.44
CA PRO A 53 1.82 1.74 15.47
C PRO A 53 2.25 0.43 16.15
N ASN A 54 2.15 -0.70 15.43
CA ASN A 54 2.74 -1.95 15.89
C ASN A 54 4.28 -1.85 15.89
N PRO A 55 4.99 -2.65 16.71
CA PRO A 55 6.46 -2.68 16.72
C PRO A 55 7.07 -2.91 15.33
N GLU A 56 6.41 -3.74 14.52
CA GLU A 56 6.71 -3.96 13.11
C GLU A 56 5.41 -3.92 12.29
N THR A 57 5.43 -3.12 11.23
CA THR A 57 4.33 -2.99 10.27
C THR A 57 4.79 -3.54 8.92
N ILE A 58 4.18 -4.62 8.44
CA ILE A 58 4.44 -5.19 7.12
C ILE A 58 3.26 -4.88 6.21
N VAL A 59 3.49 -4.12 5.15
CA VAL A 59 2.46 -3.72 4.18
C VAL A 59 2.70 -4.41 2.85
N ASN A 60 1.70 -5.14 2.36
CA ASN A 60 1.78 -5.83 1.07
C ASN A 60 0.97 -5.06 0.03
N PHE A 61 1.64 -4.67 -1.05
CA PHE A 61 1.01 -4.17 -2.27
C PHE A 61 1.03 -5.29 -3.30
N MET A 62 -0.14 -5.68 -3.80
CA MET A 62 -0.37 -6.73 -4.80
C MET A 62 -1.17 -6.12 -5.94
N MET A 63 -0.58 -5.14 -6.62
CA MET A 63 -1.28 -4.33 -7.62
C MET A 63 -1.21 -5.00 -9.00
N VAL A 64 -2.34 -5.02 -9.69
CA VAL A 64 -2.44 -5.56 -11.06
C VAL A 64 -2.42 -4.44 -12.10
N TYR A 65 -3.03 -3.31 -11.76
CA TYR A 65 -3.05 -2.14 -12.61
C TYR A 65 -3.41 -0.92 -11.77
N PHE A 66 -2.82 0.24 -12.06
CA PHE A 66 -3.28 1.51 -11.52
C PHE A 66 -3.01 2.64 -12.50
N ASN A 67 -3.91 3.62 -12.53
CA ASN A 67 -3.72 4.78 -13.40
C ASN A 67 -2.80 5.84 -12.75
N THR A 68 -2.47 6.88 -13.52
CA THR A 68 -1.59 7.99 -13.07
C THR A 68 -2.12 8.70 -11.81
N SER A 69 -3.43 8.81 -11.64
CA SER A 69 -4.02 9.47 -10.48
C SER A 69 -3.86 8.61 -9.22
N SER A 70 -4.11 7.31 -9.33
CA SER A 70 -3.87 6.34 -8.25
C SER A 70 -2.39 6.23 -7.90
N SER A 71 -1.50 6.30 -8.90
CA SER A 71 -0.04 6.27 -8.69
C SER A 71 0.44 7.37 -7.73
N LYS A 72 -0.15 8.58 -7.80
CA LYS A 72 0.16 9.68 -6.88
C LYS A 72 -0.28 9.35 -5.45
N ILE A 73 -1.47 8.78 -5.29
CA ILE A 73 -2.00 8.43 -3.97
C ILE A 73 -1.21 7.28 -3.33
N ILE A 74 -0.78 6.28 -4.12
CA ILE A 74 0.10 5.21 -3.64
C ILE A 74 1.41 5.80 -3.11
N LEU A 75 2.01 6.76 -3.81
CA LEU A 75 3.20 7.45 -3.32
C LEU A 75 2.93 8.19 -1.99
N ASP A 76 1.78 8.85 -1.86
CA ASP A 76 1.40 9.56 -0.63
C ASP A 76 1.19 8.58 0.55
N ILE A 77 0.61 7.41 0.30
CA ILE A 77 0.50 6.32 1.28
C ILE A 77 1.90 5.84 1.70
N LEU A 78 2.79 5.58 0.75
CA LEU A 78 4.16 5.16 1.03
C LEU A 78 4.92 6.22 1.85
N LYS A 79 4.77 7.51 1.54
CA LYS A 79 5.34 8.59 2.35
C LYS A 79 4.78 8.62 3.76
N LYS A 80 3.48 8.32 3.95
CA LYS A 80 2.88 8.24 5.29
C LYS A 80 3.49 7.09 6.09
N LEU A 81 3.72 5.94 5.47
CA LEU A 81 4.44 4.80 6.05
C LEU A 81 5.90 5.17 6.39
N GLU A 82 6.56 5.96 5.55
CA GLU A 82 7.92 6.44 5.80
C GLU A 82 7.99 7.31 7.06
N MET A 83 6.98 8.15 7.29
CA MET A 83 6.91 8.97 8.51
C MET A 83 6.77 8.13 9.78
N ILE A 84 6.05 7.00 9.71
CA ILE A 84 5.98 6.03 10.82
C ILE A 84 7.35 5.40 11.08
N LYS A 85 8.10 5.06 10.03
CA LYS A 85 9.48 4.59 10.19
C LYS A 85 10.38 5.65 10.84
N LYS A 86 10.27 6.91 10.36
CA LYS A 86 11.05 8.05 10.88
C LYS A 86 10.73 8.37 12.35
N SER A 87 9.58 7.92 12.88
CA SER A 87 9.26 8.03 14.31
C SER A 87 9.87 6.92 15.18
N GLY A 88 10.65 6.02 14.59
CA GLY A 88 11.41 4.98 15.31
C GLY A 88 10.82 3.58 15.26
N HIS A 89 9.79 3.35 14.44
CA HIS A 89 9.14 2.05 14.30
C HIS A 89 9.63 1.28 13.07
N ASN A 90 9.50 -0.05 13.08
CA ASN A 90 9.87 -0.86 11.92
C ASN A 90 8.70 -0.88 10.93
N VAL A 91 8.99 -0.52 9.68
CA VAL A 91 8.04 -0.57 8.57
C VAL A 91 8.72 -1.25 7.38
N VAL A 92 8.04 -2.26 6.85
CA VAL A 92 8.46 -3.02 5.67
C VAL A 92 7.36 -2.95 4.63
N VAL A 93 7.73 -2.60 3.40
CA VAL A 93 6.85 -2.65 2.24
C VAL A 93 7.25 -3.84 1.39
N ASN A 94 6.31 -4.73 1.15
CA ASN A 94 6.42 -5.81 0.18
C ASN A 94 5.62 -5.40 -1.06
N TRP A 95 6.33 -5.10 -2.13
CA TRP A 95 5.75 -4.89 -3.45
C TRP A 95 5.78 -6.20 -4.21
N ARG A 96 4.61 -6.83 -4.26
CA ARG A 96 4.38 -8.12 -4.91
C ARG A 96 3.83 -7.87 -6.30
N PHE A 97 4.47 -8.48 -7.28
CA PHE A 97 4.14 -8.33 -8.70
C PHE A 97 4.25 -9.69 -9.38
N ARG A 98 3.58 -9.88 -10.52
CA ARG A 98 3.73 -11.12 -11.29
C ARG A 98 5.08 -11.15 -11.99
N GLU A 99 5.70 -12.32 -12.11
CA GLU A 99 7.04 -12.43 -12.73
C GLU A 99 7.05 -11.95 -14.19
N ASP A 100 5.92 -12.07 -14.90
CA ASP A 100 5.73 -11.63 -16.28
C ASP A 100 5.31 -10.15 -16.44
N ASP A 101 5.20 -9.40 -15.34
CA ASP A 101 4.75 -8.00 -15.33
C ASP A 101 5.91 -7.03 -15.08
N GLU A 102 6.64 -6.73 -16.15
CA GLU A 102 7.79 -5.80 -16.14
C GLU A 102 7.37 -4.36 -15.76
N GLU A 103 6.17 -3.93 -16.16
CA GLU A 103 5.66 -2.58 -15.84
C GLU A 103 5.42 -2.42 -14.32
N MET A 104 4.87 -3.44 -13.66
CA MET A 104 4.67 -3.39 -12.21
C MET A 104 5.96 -3.51 -11.42
N LEU A 105 6.95 -4.25 -11.95
CA LEU A 105 8.30 -4.24 -11.38
C LEU A 105 8.93 -2.84 -11.46
N GLU A 106 8.95 -2.23 -12.65
CA GLU A 106 9.51 -0.88 -12.84
C GLU A 106 8.84 0.15 -11.92
N ALA A 107 7.51 0.09 -11.79
CA ALA A 107 6.79 0.97 -10.88
C ALA A 107 7.22 0.76 -9.41
N GLY A 108 7.40 -0.50 -8.99
CA GLY A 108 7.92 -0.83 -7.66
C GLY A 108 9.32 -0.28 -7.42
N GLU A 109 10.22 -0.41 -8.40
CA GLU A 109 11.58 0.15 -8.35
C GLU A 109 11.53 1.68 -8.19
N ILE A 110 10.74 2.36 -9.02
CA ILE A 110 10.53 3.82 -8.94
C ILE A 110 10.02 4.24 -7.56
N TYR A 111 9.10 3.48 -6.97
CA TYR A 111 8.61 3.78 -5.63
C TYR A 111 9.68 3.57 -4.56
N SER A 112 10.45 2.49 -4.67
CA SER A 112 11.51 2.16 -3.72
C SER A 112 12.59 3.24 -3.63
N GLU A 113 12.91 3.90 -4.75
CA GLU A 113 13.87 5.01 -4.79
C GLU A 113 13.32 6.31 -4.19
N ARG A 114 11.99 6.44 -4.06
CA ARG A 114 11.32 7.66 -3.59
C ARG A 114 11.04 7.69 -2.09
N VAL A 115 11.19 6.56 -1.39
CA VAL A 115 10.92 6.47 0.04
C VAL A 115 12.04 5.73 0.77
N SER A 116 12.42 6.21 1.94
CA SER A 116 13.47 5.59 2.77
C SER A 116 12.90 4.50 3.68
N ILE A 117 12.25 3.48 3.14
CA ILE A 117 11.66 2.33 3.86
C ILE A 117 12.34 1.03 3.43
N GLN A 118 12.32 -0.02 4.26
CA GLN A 118 12.69 -1.34 3.75
C GLN A 118 11.63 -1.76 2.71
N PHE A 119 12.05 -1.88 1.46
CA PHE A 119 11.17 -2.10 0.32
C PHE A 119 11.64 -3.36 -0.42
N ASN A 120 10.80 -4.39 -0.41
CA ASN A 120 11.10 -5.67 -1.03
C ASN A 120 10.28 -5.80 -2.31
N LEU A 121 10.95 -6.00 -3.44
CA LEU A 121 10.33 -6.38 -4.72
C LEU A 121 10.27 -7.91 -4.77
N ILE A 122 9.06 -8.48 -4.82
CA ILE A 122 8.84 -9.92 -4.68
C ILE A 122 7.98 -10.41 -5.85
N PRO A 123 8.52 -11.24 -6.76
CA PRO A 123 7.70 -11.99 -7.71
C PRO A 123 6.69 -12.89 -6.98
N ASP A 124 5.42 -12.84 -7.37
CA ASP A 124 4.32 -13.53 -6.71
C ASP A 124 3.17 -13.84 -7.69
N GLU A 125 3.05 -15.13 -8.05
CA GLU A 125 2.00 -15.66 -8.95
C GLU A 125 0.58 -15.53 -8.39
N THR A 126 0.41 -15.18 -7.11
CA THR A 126 -0.92 -15.00 -6.50
C THR A 126 -1.49 -13.59 -6.69
N VAL A 127 -0.73 -12.69 -7.33
CA VAL A 127 -1.19 -11.35 -7.71
C VAL A 127 -2.18 -11.47 -8.87
N ASN A 128 -3.44 -11.13 -8.60
CA ASN A 128 -4.57 -11.28 -9.51
C ASN A 128 -5.63 -10.18 -9.37
#